data_AF-A0A7Y6NTB1-F1
#
_entry.id   AF-A0A7Y6NTB1-F1
#
_cell.length_a   1.000
_cell.length_b   1.000
_cell.length_c   1.000
_cell.angle_alpha   90.00
_cell.angle_beta   90.00
_cell.angle_gamma   90.00
#
_symmetry.space_group_name_H-M   'P 1'
#
loop_
_entity.id
_entity.type
_entity.pdbx_description
1 polymer ?
#
loop_
_entity_poly.entity_id
_entity_poly.type
_entity_poly.pdbx_seq_one_letter_code
_entity_poly.pdbx_strand_id
1 'polypeptide(L)'
;MRFKTLATVATLWVSTAIHAQPLTLAEAMRRAETASATVLARQAQLAAVEGQQREAARPLSSNPELTVEAGRRRAAGVSGSATEYAVGVAQALELGGQQGRRREAAAAAIEALRAEIDDARRQARADAATRFQAIVAAQRRVLLERRSTELFDSVSQASSASTFSGNAFSGGRGSADAPAAFGRQVDASCAGDWGEGFCSEQDASASNASVQATARDQALAGVFMRVPLVLSGFEQDSD
;
A
#
# COMPACT_ATOMS: atom_id res chain seq x y z
N MET A 1 -3.92 31.79 -47.24
CA MET A 1 -4.03 32.74 -46.10
C MET A 1 -3.71 31.98 -44.82
N ARG A 2 -2.72 32.43 -44.05
CA ARG A 2 -2.20 31.78 -42.83
C ARG A 2 -2.61 32.62 -41.63
N PHE A 3 -3.31 32.03 -40.66
CA PHE A 3 -3.50 32.64 -39.34
C PHE A 3 -3.01 31.65 -38.28
N LYS A 4 -1.87 31.99 -37.67
CA LYS A 4 -1.36 31.35 -36.44
C LYS A 4 -1.85 32.21 -35.27
N THR A 5 -2.82 31.71 -34.51
CA THR A 5 -3.17 32.27 -33.19
C THR A 5 -2.36 31.53 -32.13
N LEU A 6 -1.43 32.24 -31.49
CA LEU A 6 -0.73 31.78 -30.29
C LEU A 6 -1.61 32.12 -29.09
N ALA A 7 -2.12 31.10 -28.40
CA ALA A 7 -2.78 31.24 -27.11
C ALA A 7 -1.76 30.90 -26.01
N THR A 8 -1.27 31.92 -25.31
CA THR A 8 -0.45 31.78 -24.10
C THR A 8 -1.37 31.55 -22.89
N VAL A 9 -1.33 30.34 -22.33
CA VAL A 9 -1.97 30.03 -21.05
C VAL A 9 -0.90 30.11 -19.96
N ALA A 10 -0.98 31.14 -19.13
CA ALA A 10 -0.14 31.29 -17.94
C ALA A 10 -0.78 30.51 -16.78
N THR A 11 -0.25 29.32 -16.46
CA THR A 11 -0.61 28.57 -15.25
C THR A 11 0.12 29.13 -14.03
N LEU A 12 -0.62 29.85 -13.18
CA LEU A 12 -0.19 30.19 -11.82
C LEU A 12 -0.28 28.92 -10.95
N TRP A 13 0.86 28.39 -10.51
CA TRP A 13 0.91 27.35 -9.49
C TRP A 13 0.82 28.00 -8.11
N VAL A 14 -0.32 27.87 -7.45
CA VAL A 14 -0.47 28.22 -6.03
C VAL A 14 0.06 27.03 -5.21
N SER A 15 1.28 27.17 -4.70
CA SER A 15 1.85 26.22 -3.75
C SER A 15 1.21 26.44 -2.37
N THR A 16 0.24 25.62 -2.00
CA THR A 16 -0.31 25.62 -0.64
C THR A 16 0.70 24.97 0.28
N ALA A 17 1.36 25.76 1.14
CA ALA A 17 2.18 25.22 2.23
C ALA A 17 1.24 24.60 3.27
N ILE A 18 1.06 23.28 3.22
CA ILE A 18 0.33 22.54 4.25
C ILE A 18 1.21 22.52 5.51
N HIS A 19 0.77 23.20 6.57
CA HIS A 19 1.35 23.03 7.90
C HIS A 19 1.19 21.57 8.33
N ALA A 20 2.29 20.81 8.30
CA ALA A 20 2.34 19.45 8.77
C ALA A 20 2.24 19.44 10.30
N GLN A 21 1.03 19.32 10.81
CA GLN A 21 0.81 18.97 12.22
C GLN A 21 1.48 17.60 12.49
N PRO A 22 2.05 17.40 13.69
CA PRO A 22 2.69 16.14 14.04
C PRO A 22 1.69 15.00 13.85
N LEU A 23 2.04 14.06 12.97
CA LEU A 23 1.18 12.92 12.64
C LEU A 23 1.14 11.98 13.84
N THR A 24 -0.02 11.89 14.50
CA THR A 24 -0.25 10.91 15.56
C THR A 24 -0.75 9.59 14.96
N LEU A 25 -0.65 8.49 15.72
CA LEU A 25 -1.15 7.19 15.27
C LEU A 25 -2.65 7.23 14.93
N ALA A 26 -3.46 7.83 15.81
CA ALA A 26 -4.90 7.95 15.61
C ALA A 26 -5.22 8.76 14.34
N GLU A 27 -4.46 9.83 14.09
CA GLU A 27 -4.63 10.63 12.88
C GLU A 27 -4.20 9.88 11.62
N ALA A 28 -3.11 9.12 11.69
CA ALA A 28 -2.66 8.27 10.58
C ALA A 28 -3.71 7.21 10.22
N MET A 29 -4.28 6.53 11.22
CA MET A 29 -5.34 5.52 11.02
C MET A 29 -6.61 6.15 10.44
N ARG A 30 -7.04 7.31 10.98
CA ARG A 30 -8.21 8.04 10.47
C ARG A 30 -8.03 8.44 9.01
N ARG A 31 -6.87 9.02 8.65
CA ARG A 31 -6.57 9.39 7.26
C ARG A 31 -6.54 8.17 6.35
N ALA A 32 -5.89 7.09 6.76
CA ALA A 32 -5.80 5.86 5.98
C ALA A 32 -7.18 5.24 5.71
N GLU A 33 -8.07 5.22 6.70
CA GLU A 33 -9.44 4.75 6.50
C GLU A 33 -10.21 5.61 5.49
N THR A 34 -10.14 6.94 5.63
CA THR A 34 -10.88 7.86 4.73
C THR A 34 -10.34 7.91 3.31
N ALA A 35 -9.05 7.65 3.12
CA ALA A 35 -8.38 7.70 1.82
C ALA A 35 -8.13 6.32 1.20
N SER A 36 -8.55 5.23 1.87
CA SER A 36 -8.33 3.87 1.36
C SER A 36 -9.15 3.62 0.10
N ALA A 37 -8.44 3.36 -1.01
CA ALA A 37 -9.07 2.99 -2.28
C ALA A 37 -9.94 1.73 -2.15
N THR A 38 -9.54 0.76 -1.34
CA THR A 38 -10.32 -0.46 -1.09
C THR A 38 -11.63 -0.15 -0.41
N VAL A 39 -11.62 0.69 0.64
CA VAL A 39 -12.84 1.09 1.36
C VAL A 39 -13.79 1.86 0.43
N LEU A 40 -13.26 2.83 -0.33
CA LEU A 40 -14.04 3.63 -1.28
C LEU A 40 -14.64 2.76 -2.41
N ALA A 41 -13.86 1.81 -2.94
CA ALA A 41 -14.32 0.89 -3.97
C ALA A 41 -15.48 0.01 -3.49
N ARG A 42 -15.42 -0.51 -2.26
CA ARG A 42 -16.53 -1.31 -1.68
C ARG A 42 -17.76 -0.46 -1.38
N GLN A 43 -17.58 0.77 -0.89
CA GLN A 43 -18.69 1.71 -0.69
C GLN A 43 -19.40 2.06 -1.99
N ALA A 44 -18.66 2.21 -3.09
CA ALA A 44 -19.25 2.46 -4.41
C ALA A 44 -20.16 1.32 -4.89
N GLN A 45 -19.97 0.09 -4.39
CA GLN A 45 -20.80 -1.06 -4.74
C GLN A 45 -22.16 -1.07 -4.05
N LEU A 46 -22.39 -0.22 -3.03
CA LEU A 46 -23.66 -0.17 -2.30
C LEU A 46 -24.85 0.07 -3.23
N ALA A 47 -24.72 1.02 -4.16
CA ALA A 47 -25.79 1.32 -5.12
C ALA A 47 -26.16 0.12 -6.01
N ALA A 48 -25.18 -0.72 -6.36
CA ALA A 48 -25.41 -1.92 -7.16
C ALA A 48 -26.19 -2.98 -6.37
N VAL A 49 -25.81 -3.23 -5.11
CA VAL A 49 -26.50 -4.22 -4.26
C VAL A 49 -27.87 -3.71 -3.81
N GLU A 50 -28.04 -2.40 -3.57
CA GLU A 50 -29.35 -1.78 -3.36
C GLU A 50 -30.25 -1.90 -4.60
N GLY A 51 -29.67 -1.84 -5.80
CA GLY A 51 -30.34 -2.17 -7.05
C GLY A 51 -30.86 -3.61 -7.04
N GLN A 52 -30.02 -4.57 -6.65
CA GLN A 52 -30.39 -5.98 -6.54
C GLN A 52 -31.46 -6.23 -5.47
N GLN A 53 -31.44 -5.50 -4.35
CA GLN A 53 -32.48 -5.60 -3.35
C GLN A 53 -33.83 -5.08 -3.84
N ARG A 54 -33.83 -3.92 -4.54
CA ARG A 54 -35.04 -3.38 -5.18
C ARG A 54 -35.58 -4.33 -6.25
N GLU A 55 -34.68 -4.93 -7.01
CA GLU A 55 -35.01 -5.98 -7.98
C GLU A 55 -35.71 -7.16 -7.29
N ALA A 56 -35.11 -7.70 -6.22
CA ALA A 56 -35.63 -8.81 -5.43
C ALA A 56 -36.98 -8.52 -4.76
N ALA A 57 -37.25 -7.25 -4.46
CA ALA A 57 -38.53 -6.82 -3.88
C ALA A 57 -39.69 -6.87 -4.88
N ARG A 58 -39.42 -6.84 -6.20
CA ARG A 58 -40.45 -6.85 -7.25
C ARG A 58 -41.37 -8.08 -7.13
N PRO A 59 -42.69 -7.93 -7.32
CA PRO A 59 -43.63 -9.03 -7.18
C PRO A 59 -43.48 -10.09 -8.27
N LEU A 60 -42.96 -9.72 -9.44
CA LEU A 60 -42.68 -10.61 -10.55
C LEU A 60 -41.16 -10.67 -10.74
N SER A 61 -40.62 -11.86 -11.00
CA SER A 61 -39.18 -12.07 -11.20
C SER A 61 -38.68 -11.49 -12.53
N SER A 62 -39.54 -11.44 -13.54
CA SER A 62 -39.24 -10.89 -14.86
C SER A 62 -40.35 -9.94 -15.32
N ASN A 63 -40.00 -9.05 -16.25
CA ASN A 63 -41.02 -8.33 -17.00
C ASN A 63 -41.76 -9.31 -17.94
N PRO A 64 -43.07 -9.10 -18.18
CA PRO A 64 -43.79 -9.89 -19.17
C PRO A 64 -43.23 -9.61 -20.57
N GLU A 65 -43.09 -10.66 -21.36
CA GLU A 65 -42.65 -10.58 -22.74
C GLU A 65 -43.87 -10.49 -23.66
N LEU A 66 -43.92 -9.46 -24.50
CA LEU A 66 -44.94 -9.28 -25.52
C LEU A 66 -44.37 -9.74 -26.86
N THR A 67 -45.02 -10.72 -27.47
CA THR A 67 -44.70 -11.19 -28.82
C THR A 67 -45.79 -10.76 -29.79
N VAL A 68 -45.39 -10.29 -30.96
CA VAL A 68 -46.30 -9.99 -32.07
C VAL A 68 -45.72 -10.65 -33.30
N GLU A 69 -46.51 -11.53 -33.91
CA GLU A 69 -46.12 -12.28 -35.09
C GLU A 69 -47.12 -11.99 -36.22
N ALA A 70 -46.59 -11.81 -37.43
CA ALA A 70 -47.40 -11.64 -38.63
C ALA A 70 -46.86 -12.61 -39.69
N GLY A 71 -47.73 -13.47 -40.20
CA GLY A 71 -47.34 -14.53 -41.13
C GLY A 71 -48.35 -14.68 -42.26
N ARG A 72 -47.88 -15.02 -43.46
CA ARG A 72 -48.78 -15.30 -44.58
C ARG A 72 -48.89 -16.80 -44.76
N ARG A 73 -50.07 -17.38 -44.52
CA ARG A 73 -50.32 -18.81 -44.67
C ARG A 73 -51.04 -19.08 -45.99
N ARG A 74 -50.52 -20.04 -46.75
CA ARG A 74 -51.23 -20.64 -47.89
C ARG A 74 -51.69 -22.02 -47.47
N ALA A 75 -53.01 -22.24 -47.45
CA ALA A 75 -53.56 -23.56 -47.17
C ALA A 75 -53.41 -24.44 -48.42
N ALA A 76 -52.84 -25.64 -48.28
CA ALA A 76 -52.69 -26.58 -49.38
C ALA A 76 -54.09 -26.98 -49.92
N GLY A 77 -54.32 -26.78 -51.22
CA GLY A 77 -55.57 -27.16 -51.88
C GLY A 77 -56.64 -26.06 -52.02
N VAL A 78 -56.42 -24.85 -51.48
CA VAL A 78 -57.32 -23.70 -51.67
C VAL A 78 -56.55 -22.58 -52.37
N SER A 79 -57.10 -22.03 -53.47
CA SER A 79 -56.56 -20.83 -54.13
C SER A 79 -56.83 -19.61 -53.25
N GLY A 80 -55.95 -19.35 -52.28
CA GLY A 80 -56.07 -18.23 -51.35
C GLY A 80 -54.82 -18.06 -50.51
N SER A 81 -54.48 -16.81 -50.19
CA SER A 81 -53.41 -16.45 -49.27
C SER A 81 -54.01 -15.65 -48.13
N ALA A 82 -53.87 -16.14 -46.89
CA ALA A 82 -54.33 -15.43 -45.71
C ALA A 82 -53.13 -14.81 -44.98
N THR A 83 -53.31 -13.61 -44.45
CA THR A 83 -52.35 -13.00 -43.52
C THR A 83 -52.90 -13.23 -42.11
N GLU A 84 -52.11 -13.89 -41.27
CA GLU A 84 -52.40 -14.15 -39.87
C GLU A 84 -51.57 -13.20 -39.02
N TYR A 85 -52.19 -12.65 -37.98
CA TYR A 85 -51.51 -11.87 -36.95
C TYR A 85 -51.76 -12.57 -35.60
N ALA A 86 -50.71 -12.75 -34.82
CA ALA A 86 -50.77 -13.30 -33.48
C ALA A 86 -50.10 -12.34 -32.50
N VAL A 87 -50.69 -12.20 -31.31
CA VAL A 87 -50.12 -11.44 -30.20
C VAL A 87 -50.10 -12.36 -29.00
N GLY A 88 -48.94 -12.51 -28.35
CA GLY A 88 -48.74 -13.33 -27.18
C GLY A 88 -48.16 -12.53 -26.02
N VAL A 89 -48.50 -12.92 -24.79
CA VAL A 89 -47.86 -12.42 -23.58
C VAL A 89 -47.35 -13.62 -22.78
N ALA A 90 -46.06 -13.64 -22.45
CA ALA A 90 -45.44 -14.69 -21.66
C ALA A 90 -44.84 -14.12 -20.37
N GLN A 91 -44.97 -14.85 -19.26
CA GLN A 91 -44.41 -14.44 -17.98
C GLN A 91 -44.08 -15.65 -17.12
N ALA A 92 -42.92 -15.64 -16.47
CA ALA A 92 -42.56 -16.64 -15.48
C ALA A 92 -43.31 -16.38 -14.16
N LEU A 93 -43.90 -17.44 -13.59
CA LEU A 93 -44.54 -17.39 -12.27
C LEU A 93 -43.68 -18.14 -11.25
N GLU A 94 -43.33 -17.47 -10.17
CA GLU A 94 -42.58 -18.05 -9.06
C GLU A 94 -43.52 -18.80 -8.10
N LEU A 95 -43.47 -20.14 -8.11
CA LEU A 95 -44.27 -21.00 -7.24
C LEU A 95 -43.41 -21.58 -6.10
N GLY A 96 -44.00 -21.77 -4.92
CA GLY A 96 -43.33 -22.48 -3.81
C GLY A 96 -42.23 -21.67 -3.10
N GLY A 97 -42.49 -20.41 -2.75
CA GLY A 97 -41.61 -19.62 -1.89
C GLY A 97 -40.30 -19.12 -2.53
N GLN A 98 -40.13 -19.28 -3.85
CA GLN A 98 -38.96 -18.78 -4.59
C GLN A 98 -38.74 -17.27 -4.38
N GLN A 99 -39.83 -16.49 -4.30
CA GLN A 99 -39.80 -15.07 -3.94
C GLN A 99 -39.14 -14.77 -2.61
N GLY A 100 -39.46 -15.56 -1.58
CA GLY A 100 -38.85 -15.43 -0.25
C GLY A 100 -37.35 -15.63 -0.33
N ARG A 101 -36.93 -16.72 -0.98
CA ARG A 101 -35.49 -17.03 -1.18
C ARG A 101 -34.74 -15.94 -1.96
N ARG A 102 -35.36 -15.35 -2.99
CA ARG A 102 -34.77 -14.21 -3.72
C ARG A 102 -34.55 -13.00 -2.83
N ARG A 103 -35.53 -12.66 -1.98
CA ARG A 103 -35.44 -11.54 -1.03
C ARG A 103 -34.41 -11.79 0.07
N GLU A 104 -34.40 -13.01 0.62
CA GLU A 104 -33.42 -13.43 1.61
C GLU A 104 -31.99 -13.38 1.05
N ALA A 105 -31.78 -13.88 -0.17
CA ALA A 105 -30.49 -13.81 -0.83
C ALA A 105 -30.02 -12.35 -1.05
N ALA A 106 -30.92 -11.46 -1.47
CA ALA A 106 -30.60 -10.06 -1.66
C ALA A 106 -30.32 -9.33 -0.33
N ALA A 107 -31.04 -9.67 0.74
CA ALA A 107 -30.76 -9.15 2.08
C ALA A 107 -29.39 -9.61 2.59
N ALA A 108 -29.07 -10.90 2.42
CA ALA A 108 -27.77 -11.46 2.77
C ALA A 108 -26.63 -10.79 1.97
N ALA A 109 -26.86 -10.44 0.70
CA ALA A 109 -25.86 -9.74 -0.12
C ALA A 109 -25.53 -8.34 0.42
N ILE A 110 -26.53 -7.57 0.90
CA ILE A 110 -26.29 -6.27 1.52
C ILE A 110 -25.50 -6.43 2.81
N GLU A 111 -25.88 -7.38 3.67
CA GLU A 111 -25.18 -7.62 4.93
C GLU A 111 -23.74 -8.09 4.70
N ALA A 112 -23.50 -8.96 3.71
CA ALA A 112 -22.16 -9.38 3.31
C ALA A 112 -21.30 -8.18 2.87
N LEU A 113 -21.83 -7.31 1.99
CA LEU A 113 -21.09 -6.14 1.52
C LEU A 113 -20.78 -5.16 2.67
N ARG A 114 -21.71 -4.99 3.63
CA ARG A 114 -21.45 -4.16 4.83
C ARG A 114 -20.32 -4.73 5.67
N ALA A 115 -20.33 -6.04 5.92
CA ALA A 115 -19.27 -6.73 6.64
C ALA A 115 -17.91 -6.59 5.92
N GLU A 116 -17.90 -6.67 4.60
CA GLU A 116 -16.69 -6.45 3.79
C GLU A 116 -16.16 -5.01 3.87
N ILE A 117 -17.04 -4.01 3.88
CA ILE A 117 -16.64 -2.60 4.07
C ILE A 117 -15.99 -2.43 5.44
N ASP A 118 -16.58 -3.00 6.49
CA ASP A 118 -16.03 -2.91 7.84
C ASP A 118 -14.71 -3.68 7.97
N ASP A 119 -14.55 -4.79 7.26
CA ASP A 119 -13.27 -5.49 7.19
C ASP A 119 -12.21 -4.67 6.47
N ALA A 120 -12.54 -4.07 5.32
CA ALA A 120 -11.63 -3.18 4.60
C ALA A 120 -11.20 -1.98 5.45
N ARG A 121 -12.09 -1.43 6.28
CA ARG A 121 -11.76 -0.36 7.25
C ARG A 121 -10.79 -0.86 8.32
N ARG A 122 -11.03 -2.05 8.90
CA ARG A 122 -10.12 -2.65 9.88
C ARG A 122 -8.73 -2.88 9.28
N GLN A 123 -8.67 -3.43 8.07
CA GLN A 123 -7.41 -3.65 7.34
C GLN A 123 -6.66 -2.33 7.09
N ALA A 124 -7.35 -1.30 6.59
CA ALA A 124 -6.73 0.01 6.35
C ALA A 124 -6.13 0.63 7.63
N ARG A 125 -6.83 0.48 8.76
CA ARG A 125 -6.32 0.93 10.07
C ARG A 125 -5.11 0.11 10.53
N ALA A 126 -5.14 -1.22 10.34
CA ALA A 126 -4.03 -2.11 10.71
C ALA A 126 -2.77 -1.79 9.88
N ASP A 127 -2.91 -1.63 8.57
CA ASP A 127 -1.81 -1.26 7.67
C ASP A 127 -1.20 0.09 8.05
N ALA A 128 -2.04 1.08 8.37
CA ALA A 128 -1.58 2.38 8.82
C ALA A 128 -0.79 2.30 10.13
N ALA A 129 -1.26 1.50 11.08
CA ALA A 129 -0.58 1.31 12.36
C ALA A 129 0.80 0.66 12.17
N THR A 130 0.90 -0.39 11.36
CA THR A 130 2.17 -1.06 11.05
C THR A 130 3.17 -0.10 10.39
N ARG A 131 2.72 0.67 9.38
CA ARG A 131 3.58 1.66 8.70
C ARG A 131 4.01 2.79 9.64
N PHE A 132 3.11 3.26 10.49
CA PHE A 132 3.43 4.28 11.49
C PHE A 132 4.52 3.80 12.45
N GLN A 133 4.41 2.57 12.96
CA GLN A 133 5.42 1.97 13.83
C GLN A 133 6.78 1.85 13.13
N ALA A 134 6.80 1.44 11.86
CA ALA A 134 8.02 1.37 11.06
C ALA A 134 8.69 2.75 10.91
N ILE A 135 7.91 3.82 10.68
CA ILE A 135 8.42 5.20 10.60
C ILE A 135 9.00 5.64 11.94
N VAL A 136 8.31 5.40 13.05
CA VAL A 136 8.81 5.78 14.39
C VAL A 136 10.10 5.01 14.74
N ALA A 137 10.18 3.73 14.39
CA ALA A 137 11.40 2.93 14.57
C ALA A 137 12.57 3.49 13.73
N ALA A 138 12.33 3.83 12.46
CA ALA A 138 13.32 4.44 11.57
C ALA A 138 13.80 5.80 12.11
N GLN A 139 12.89 6.65 12.60
CA GLN A 139 13.24 7.93 13.21
C GLN A 139 14.13 7.75 14.44
N ARG A 140 13.81 6.78 15.33
CA ARG A 140 14.65 6.46 16.49
C ARG A 140 16.04 6.01 16.08
N ARG A 141 16.16 5.20 15.03
CA ARG A 141 17.45 4.75 14.50
C ARG A 141 18.30 5.92 13.99
N VAL A 142 17.72 6.82 13.19
CA VAL A 142 18.43 8.03 12.71
C VAL A 142 18.91 8.90 13.89
N LEU A 143 18.12 9.02 14.95
CA LEU A 143 18.51 9.78 16.15
C LEU A 143 19.65 9.12 16.94
N LEU A 144 19.74 7.78 16.94
CA LEU A 144 20.84 7.05 17.57
C LEU A 144 22.12 7.15 16.75
N GLU A 145 22.02 7.00 15.42
CA GLU A 145 23.15 7.14 14.51
C GLU A 145 23.75 8.55 14.58
N ARG A 146 22.92 9.61 14.59
CA ARG A 146 23.39 11.00 14.76
C ARG A 146 24.13 11.21 16.08
N ARG A 147 23.56 10.74 17.19
CA ARG A 147 24.23 10.84 18.50
C ARG A 147 25.55 10.08 18.53
N SER A 148 25.64 8.93 17.87
CA SER A 148 26.89 8.19 17.76
C SER A 148 27.93 9.00 16.99
N THR A 149 27.58 9.59 15.85
CA THR A 149 28.51 10.43 15.07
C THR A 149 28.97 11.66 15.85
N GLU A 150 28.06 12.35 16.54
CA GLU A 150 28.38 13.51 17.38
C GLU A 150 29.38 13.14 18.49
N LEU A 151 29.22 11.98 19.13
CA LEU A 151 30.16 11.47 20.13
C LEU A 151 31.53 11.16 19.51
N PHE A 152 31.58 10.49 18.35
CA PHE A 152 32.84 10.23 17.65
C PHE A 152 33.58 11.50 17.25
N ASP A 153 32.86 12.53 16.78
CA ASP A 153 33.43 13.83 16.43
C ASP A 153 34.00 14.54 17.66
N SER A 154 33.29 14.49 18.80
CA SER A 154 33.76 15.10 20.05
C SER A 154 35.05 14.46 20.59
N VAL A 155 35.17 13.13 20.51
CA VAL A 155 36.37 12.39 20.94
C VAL A 155 37.54 12.67 20.00
N SER A 156 37.28 12.76 18.68
CA SER A 156 38.30 13.11 17.68
C SER A 156 38.84 14.53 17.88
N GLN A 157 37.98 15.49 18.22
CA GLN A 157 38.41 16.85 18.57
C GLN A 157 39.24 16.91 19.85
N ALA A 158 38.85 16.18 20.90
CA ALA A 158 39.62 16.14 22.14
C ALA A 158 41.03 15.52 21.94
N SER A 159 41.14 14.44 21.16
CA SER A 159 42.41 13.77 20.87
C SER A 159 43.37 14.61 20.00
N SER A 160 42.83 15.39 19.05
CA SER A 160 43.64 16.32 18.25
C SER A 160 44.10 17.54 19.07
N ALA A 161 43.24 18.07 19.94
CA ALA A 161 43.60 19.15 20.86
C ALA A 161 44.72 18.75 21.83
N SER A 162 44.68 17.53 22.39
CA SER A 162 45.73 17.03 23.27
C SER A 162 47.05 16.80 22.54
N THR A 163 47.02 16.33 21.29
CA THR A 163 48.23 16.15 20.47
C THR A 163 48.89 17.49 20.15
N PHE A 164 48.09 18.51 19.83
CA PHE A 164 48.59 19.87 19.63
C PHE A 164 49.19 20.45 20.91
N SER A 165 48.55 20.24 22.07
CA SER A 165 49.10 20.65 23.37
C SER A 165 50.36 19.88 23.76
N GLY A 166 50.47 18.61 23.39
CA GLY A 166 51.67 17.78 23.60
C GLY A 166 52.85 18.23 22.73
N ASN A 167 52.60 18.59 21.48
CA ASN A 167 53.60 19.19 20.60
C ASN A 167 54.00 20.62 21.01
N ALA A 168 53.11 21.36 21.70
CA ALA A 168 53.46 22.64 22.32
C ALA A 168 54.32 22.48 23.59
N PHE A 169 54.31 21.31 24.23
CA PHE A 169 55.11 21.01 25.43
C PHE A 169 56.49 20.41 25.10
N SER A 170 56.73 19.89 23.90
CA SER A 170 58.00 19.24 23.53
C SER A 170 59.17 20.20 23.20
N GLY A 171 59.06 21.49 23.54
CA GLY A 171 60.13 22.49 23.40
C GLY A 171 61.08 22.65 24.60
N GLY A 172 60.89 21.86 25.67
CA GLY A 172 61.72 21.88 26.88
C GLY A 172 62.78 20.79 26.91
N ARG A 173 64.04 21.20 26.77
CA ARG A 173 65.27 20.40 26.76
C ARG A 173 65.50 19.63 28.07
N GLY A 174 65.86 18.33 28.02
CA GLY A 174 66.77 17.73 29.01
C GLY A 174 66.45 16.33 29.57
N SER A 175 67.30 15.38 29.15
CA SER A 175 67.76 14.13 29.79
C SER A 175 66.85 12.90 29.92
N ALA A 176 67.50 11.79 29.57
CA ALA A 176 67.13 10.39 29.62
C ALA A 176 66.31 9.96 30.83
N ASP A 177 65.28 9.14 30.57
CA ASP A 177 65.29 7.73 30.98
C ASP A 177 64.12 7.00 30.31
N ALA A 178 64.43 5.90 29.62
CA ALA A 178 63.43 4.92 29.20
C ALA A 178 62.99 4.11 30.43
N PRO A 179 61.71 3.70 30.48
CA PRO A 179 61.52 2.27 30.38
C PRO A 179 60.38 1.86 29.45
N ALA A 180 60.54 0.63 28.98
CA ALA A 180 59.60 -0.15 28.20
C ALA A 180 58.27 -0.42 28.93
N ALA A 181 57.35 -0.97 28.14
CA ALA A 181 56.11 -1.66 28.50
C ALA A 181 54.82 -0.82 28.53
N PHE A 182 54.14 -0.79 27.37
CA PHE A 182 52.67 -0.82 27.35
C PHE A 182 52.16 -1.64 26.17
N GLY A 183 52.46 -2.94 26.19
CA GLY A 183 51.55 -3.93 25.63
C GLY A 183 50.56 -4.29 26.73
N ARG A 184 49.29 -3.92 26.58
CA ARG A 184 48.23 -4.52 27.39
C ARG A 184 47.17 -5.10 26.47
N GLN A 185 47.20 -6.42 26.45
CA GLN A 185 46.24 -7.33 25.90
C GLN A 185 44.85 -7.03 26.46
N VAL A 186 43.86 -6.95 25.58
CA VAL A 186 42.45 -6.94 25.97
C VAL A 186 42.04 -8.39 26.13
N ASP A 187 42.34 -8.97 27.29
CA ASP A 187 41.83 -10.28 27.63
C ASP A 187 40.33 -10.17 27.92
N ALA A 188 39.57 -10.98 27.19
CA ALA A 188 38.17 -11.23 27.42
C ALA A 188 38.00 -12.03 28.71
N SER A 189 37.57 -11.39 29.80
CA SER A 189 36.87 -12.08 30.88
C SER A 189 36.08 -11.10 31.74
N CYS A 190 34.77 -11.05 31.52
CA CYS A 190 33.76 -10.76 32.55
C CYS A 190 32.41 -11.29 32.04
N ALA A 191 32.30 -12.62 32.00
CA ALA A 191 31.26 -13.27 32.78
C ALA A 191 31.84 -13.47 34.20
N GLY A 192 31.17 -13.24 35.31
CA GLY A 192 29.84 -12.76 35.61
C GLY A 192 29.75 -12.61 37.14
N ASP A 193 28.78 -11.84 37.63
CA ASP A 193 28.06 -12.06 38.90
C ASP A 193 27.00 -10.96 39.04
N TRP A 194 25.88 -11.14 38.34
CA TRP A 194 24.60 -10.56 38.73
C TRP A 194 23.56 -11.67 38.56
N GLY A 195 22.78 -11.87 39.62
CA GLY A 195 21.97 -13.06 39.86
C GLY A 195 21.09 -13.53 38.71
N GLU A 196 21.00 -14.85 38.65
CA GLU A 196 19.87 -15.70 38.25
C GLU A 196 18.87 -15.14 37.23
N GLY A 197 18.96 -15.63 35.99
CA GLY A 197 17.82 -15.69 35.09
C GLY A 197 18.15 -15.63 33.59
N PHE A 198 18.16 -16.80 32.94
CA PHE A 198 17.98 -17.00 31.50
C PHE A 198 19.12 -16.59 30.54
N CYS A 199 20.05 -17.53 30.32
CA CYS A 199 20.54 -17.82 28.97
C CYS A 199 20.15 -19.26 28.64
N SER A 200 19.00 -19.46 27.99
CA SER A 200 18.65 -20.74 27.36
C SER A 200 19.09 -20.71 25.90
N GLU A 201 19.99 -21.62 25.56
CA GLU A 201 20.66 -21.84 24.27
C GLU A 201 19.72 -22.34 23.14
N GLN A 202 18.42 -22.08 23.23
CA GLN A 202 17.40 -22.63 22.31
C GLN A 202 16.97 -21.67 21.19
N ASP A 203 17.27 -20.37 21.27
CA ASP A 203 16.78 -19.37 20.31
C ASP A 203 17.72 -19.10 19.12
N ALA A 204 18.95 -19.62 19.16
CA ALA A 204 19.93 -19.41 18.07
C ALA A 204 19.65 -20.28 16.83
N SER A 205 18.89 -21.39 16.96
CA SER A 205 18.57 -22.26 15.82
C SER A 205 17.29 -21.85 15.07
N ALA A 206 16.36 -21.15 15.72
CA ALA A 206 15.10 -20.68 15.10
C ALA A 206 15.31 -19.45 14.20
N SER A 207 16.28 -18.59 14.55
CA SER A 207 16.60 -17.37 13.78
C SER A 207 17.15 -17.71 12.38
N ASN A 208 18.03 -18.71 12.26
CA ASN A 208 18.62 -19.08 10.96
C ASN A 208 17.64 -19.78 10.01
N ALA A 209 16.59 -20.43 10.52
CA ALA A 209 15.55 -21.05 9.68
C ALA A 209 14.61 -20.03 9.02
N SER A 210 14.29 -18.92 9.70
CA SER A 210 13.43 -17.85 9.16
C SER A 210 14.10 -16.97 8.08
N VAL A 211 15.44 -16.83 8.16
CA VAL A 211 16.21 -16.04 7.18
C VAL A 211 16.36 -16.81 5.86
N GLN A 212 16.50 -18.14 5.90
CA GLN A 212 16.59 -18.96 4.68
C GLN A 212 15.23 -19.20 4.00
N ALA A 213 14.11 -19.16 4.72
CA ALA A 213 12.77 -19.25 4.12
C ALA A 213 12.39 -17.98 3.34
N THR A 214 12.81 -16.80 3.82
CA THR A 214 12.46 -15.51 3.20
C THR A 214 13.30 -15.21 1.94
N ALA A 215 14.49 -15.80 1.83
CA ALA A 215 15.36 -15.65 0.66
C ALA A 215 14.92 -16.49 -0.56
N ARG A 216 14.08 -17.53 -0.36
CA ARG A 216 13.55 -18.35 -1.46
C ARG A 216 12.32 -17.74 -2.14
N ASP A 217 11.57 -16.89 -1.44
CA ASP A 217 10.31 -16.32 -1.96
C ASP A 217 10.52 -14.98 -2.71
N GLN A 218 11.63 -14.27 -2.44
CA GLN A 218 12.00 -13.06 -3.19
C GLN A 218 12.57 -13.30 -4.59
N ALA A 219 12.79 -14.57 -4.97
CA ALA A 219 13.24 -14.93 -6.32
C ALA A 219 12.10 -15.00 -7.36
N LEU A 220 10.82 -14.82 -6.96
CA LEU A 220 9.66 -14.97 -7.85
C LEU A 220 8.88 -13.68 -8.17
N ALA A 221 9.29 -12.51 -7.67
CA ALA A 221 8.63 -11.23 -7.98
C ALA A 221 9.56 -10.28 -8.76
N GLY A 222 9.97 -10.71 -9.95
CA GLY A 222 10.63 -9.84 -10.92
C GLY A 222 9.63 -8.90 -11.60
N VAL A 223 9.50 -7.66 -11.12
CA VAL A 223 8.95 -6.55 -11.89
C VAL A 223 9.89 -5.35 -11.75
N PHE A 224 10.95 -5.36 -12.56
CA PHE A 224 11.80 -4.20 -12.81
C PHE A 224 11.02 -3.18 -13.64
N MET A 225 10.55 -2.09 -13.04
CA MET A 225 10.09 -0.92 -13.80
C MET A 225 11.31 -0.03 -14.08
N ARG A 226 11.82 -0.15 -15.31
CA ARG A 226 12.98 0.55 -15.85
C ARG A 226 12.56 1.95 -16.28
N VAL A 227 13.09 2.98 -15.63
CA VAL A 227 12.93 4.39 -16.02
C VAL A 227 13.77 4.64 -17.28
N PRO A 228 13.21 5.13 -18.41
CA PRO A 228 14.02 5.53 -19.54
C PRO A 228 14.60 6.94 -19.31
N LEU A 229 15.92 7.02 -19.15
CA LEU A 229 16.70 8.22 -19.42
C LEU A 229 16.80 8.36 -20.95
N VAL A 230 16.10 9.34 -21.52
CA VAL A 230 16.32 9.76 -22.91
C VAL A 230 17.39 10.85 -22.90
N LEU A 231 18.61 10.45 -23.27
CA LEU A 231 19.67 11.33 -23.75
C LEU A 231 19.41 11.60 -25.24
N SER A 232 19.04 12.82 -25.60
CA SER A 232 18.99 13.25 -26.99
C SER A 232 20.28 13.99 -27.31
N GLY A 233 21.07 13.38 -28.20
CA GLY A 233 22.33 13.89 -28.70
C GLY A 233 22.17 15.00 -29.73
N PHE A 234 23.26 15.76 -29.79
CA PHE A 234 23.74 16.61 -30.88
C PHE A 234 23.59 15.93 -32.25
N GLU A 235 23.04 16.63 -33.26
CA GLU A 235 23.23 16.30 -34.67
C GLU A 235 23.52 17.62 -35.42
N GLN A 236 24.59 17.58 -36.21
CA GLN A 236 25.38 18.68 -36.73
C GLN A 236 24.95 19.03 -38.16
N ASP A 237 24.97 20.33 -38.49
CA ASP A 237 24.91 20.89 -39.84
C ASP A 237 25.89 20.20 -40.80
N SER A 238 25.45 19.86 -42.02
CA SER A 238 26.26 19.83 -43.25
C SER A 238 25.36 19.76 -44.50
N ASP A 239 25.58 20.74 -45.38
CA ASP A 239 25.17 20.93 -46.79
C ASP A 239 23.72 21.28 -47.18
#